data_AF-A0A0G1PI15-F1
#
_entry.id   AF-A0A0G1PI15-F1
#
_cell.length_a   1.000
_cell.length_b   1.000
_cell.length_c   1.000
_cell.angle_alpha   90.00
_cell.angle_beta   90.00
_cell.angle_gamma   90.00
#
_symmetry.space_group_name_H-M   'P 1'
#
loop_
_entity.id
_entity.type
_entity.pdbx_description
1 polymer ?
#
loop_
_entity_poly.entity_id
_entity_poly.type
_entity_poly.pdbx_seq_one_letter_code
_entity_poly.pdbx_strand_id
1 'polypeptide(L)'
;MILHREISILHEHSPPWLLRLWGSSDHLVEWTRRLAFGGNGYRYWEAKCREMEHWPLERIREFQLKGVKRMIRHCYDNVPYYGKLFRKIGLLPSDIHSLGSRAYCEVLKEKP
;
A
#
# COMPACT_ATOMS: atom_id res chain seq x y z
N MET A 1 18.09 -7.62 -0.01
CA MET A 1 18.14 -6.16 -0.15
C MET A 1 19.47 -5.76 -0.80
N ILE A 2 19.68 -6.31 -1.98
CA ILE A 2 20.72 -5.96 -2.95
C ILE A 2 19.90 -5.38 -4.10
N LEU A 3 20.31 -4.30 -4.79
CA LEU A 3 20.00 -4.07 -6.22
C LEU A 3 20.40 -2.67 -6.72
N HIS A 4 20.27 -1.57 -5.96
CA HIS A 4 20.41 -0.23 -6.59
C HIS A 4 21.84 0.14 -7.03
N ARG A 5 22.88 -0.20 -6.26
CA ARG A 5 24.28 0.13 -6.62
C ARG A 5 24.80 -0.69 -7.79
N GLU A 6 24.51 -1.99 -7.81
CA GLU A 6 25.04 -2.88 -8.85
C GLU A 6 24.36 -2.66 -10.20
N ILE A 7 23.06 -2.31 -10.19
CA ILE A 7 22.36 -1.91 -11.43
C ILE A 7 22.97 -0.62 -12.01
N SER A 8 23.32 0.37 -11.19
CA SER A 8 23.96 1.60 -11.69
C SER A 8 25.31 1.32 -12.36
N ILE A 9 26.15 0.48 -11.76
CA ILE A 9 27.47 0.12 -12.32
C ILE A 9 27.31 -0.65 -13.64
N LEU A 10 26.33 -1.54 -13.73
CA LEU A 10 26.00 -2.25 -14.97
C LEU A 10 25.50 -1.29 -16.05
N HIS A 11 24.67 -0.30 -15.71
CA HIS A 11 24.20 0.69 -16.66
C HIS A 11 25.32 1.58 -17.23
N GLU A 12 26.32 1.89 -16.42
CA GLU A 12 27.41 2.79 -16.78
C GLU A 12 28.45 2.14 -17.70
N HIS A 13 28.66 0.82 -17.56
CA HIS A 13 29.67 0.08 -18.33
C HIS A 13 29.10 -0.83 -19.44
N SER A 14 27.77 -0.99 -19.53
CA SER A 14 27.16 -1.87 -20.53
C SER A 14 27.11 -1.23 -21.92
N PRO A 15 27.45 -1.99 -22.98
CA PRO A 15 27.28 -1.52 -24.35
C PRO A 15 25.83 -1.10 -24.65
N PRO A 16 25.60 -0.08 -25.50
CA PRO A 16 24.25 0.43 -25.78
C PRO A 16 23.25 -0.61 -26.31
N TRP A 17 23.73 -1.65 -27.01
CA TRP A 17 22.87 -2.73 -27.50
C TRP A 17 22.36 -3.64 -26.37
N LEU A 18 23.15 -3.84 -25.32
CA LEU A 18 22.80 -4.65 -24.16
C LEU A 18 21.74 -3.92 -23.31
N LEU A 19 21.86 -2.61 -23.19
CA LEU A 19 20.85 -1.76 -22.55
C LEU A 19 19.51 -1.78 -23.32
N ARG A 20 19.56 -1.83 -24.66
CA ARG A 20 18.34 -1.98 -25.50
C ARG A 20 17.68 -3.35 -25.32
N LEU A 21 18.48 -4.42 -25.24
CA LEU A 21 17.98 -5.77 -24.97
C LEU A 21 17.35 -5.85 -23.58
N TRP A 22 17.98 -5.24 -22.58
CA TRP A 22 17.46 -5.13 -21.22
C TRP A 22 16.12 -4.40 -21.18
N GLY A 23 16.00 -3.22 -21.80
CA GLY A 23 14.72 -2.50 -21.88
C GLY A 23 13.63 -3.31 -22.59
N SER A 24 13.99 -4.14 -23.59
CA SER A 24 13.07 -5.08 -24.23
C SER A 24 12.61 -6.18 -23.28
N SER A 25 13.50 -6.66 -22.40
CA SER A 25 13.17 -7.63 -21.35
C SER A 25 12.29 -7.03 -20.26
N ASP A 26 12.49 -5.76 -19.90
CA ASP A 26 11.61 -5.04 -18.95
C ASP A 26 10.19 -4.90 -19.51
N HIS A 27 10.05 -4.65 -20.81
CA HIS A 27 8.75 -4.67 -21.48
C HIS A 27 8.08 -6.05 -21.45
N LEU A 28 8.85 -7.13 -21.60
CA LEU A 28 8.32 -8.50 -21.46
C LEU A 28 7.92 -8.82 -20.02
N VAL A 29 8.70 -8.37 -19.03
CA VAL A 29 8.37 -8.50 -17.60
C VAL A 29 7.12 -7.68 -17.25
N GLU A 30 6.99 -6.48 -17.80
CA GLU A 30 5.78 -5.68 -17.64
C GLU A 30 4.58 -6.34 -18.29
N TRP A 31 4.74 -6.91 -19.50
CA TRP A 31 3.68 -7.60 -20.22
C TRP A 31 3.22 -8.87 -19.49
N THR A 32 4.16 -9.68 -19.01
CA THR A 32 3.86 -10.87 -18.19
C THR A 32 3.23 -10.51 -16.85
N ARG A 33 3.66 -9.43 -16.18
CA ARG A 33 2.97 -8.92 -14.96
C ARG A 33 1.56 -8.42 -15.26
N ARG A 34 1.35 -7.72 -16.38
CA ARG A 34 0.01 -7.30 -16.83
C ARG A 34 -0.90 -8.51 -17.06
N LEU A 35 -0.38 -9.58 -17.65
CA LEU A 35 -1.15 -10.81 -17.85
C LEU A 35 -1.39 -11.59 -16.55
N ALA A 36 -0.39 -11.70 -15.68
CA ALA A 36 -0.47 -12.47 -14.44
C ALA A 36 -1.31 -11.79 -13.35
N PHE A 37 -1.30 -10.45 -13.28
CA PHE A 37 -2.00 -9.66 -12.26
C PHE A 37 -3.21 -8.88 -12.77
N GLY A 38 -3.73 -9.24 -13.96
CA GLY A 38 -5.02 -8.72 -14.46
C GLY A 38 -5.02 -7.23 -14.81
N GLY A 39 -3.93 -6.76 -15.43
CA GLY A 39 -3.73 -5.46 -16.08
C GLY A 39 -4.81 -4.38 -15.94
N ASN A 40 -4.43 -3.29 -15.26
CA ASN A 40 -5.01 -1.92 -15.20
C ASN A 40 -4.99 -1.34 -13.78
N GLY A 41 -4.73 -2.17 -12.75
CA GLY A 41 -4.61 -1.72 -11.36
C GLY A 41 -3.58 -0.61 -11.16
N TYR A 42 -2.38 -0.76 -11.74
CA TYR A 42 -1.36 0.28 -11.67
C TYR A 42 -1.81 1.61 -12.28
N ARG A 43 -2.36 1.59 -13.50
CA ARG A 43 -2.83 2.81 -14.20
C ARG A 43 -4.00 3.47 -13.47
N TYR A 44 -4.88 2.66 -12.88
CA TYR A 44 -5.97 3.15 -12.04
C TYR A 44 -5.43 3.91 -10.82
N TRP A 45 -4.48 3.31 -10.10
CA TRP A 45 -3.86 3.94 -8.92
C TRP A 45 -3.03 5.16 -9.29
N GLU A 46 -2.28 5.12 -10.38
CA GLU A 46 -1.54 6.27 -10.91
C GLU A 46 -2.49 7.45 -11.19
N ALA A 47 -3.57 7.22 -11.94
CA ALA A 47 -4.56 8.25 -12.23
C ALA A 47 -5.23 8.76 -10.95
N LYS A 48 -5.52 7.88 -9.98
CA LYS A 48 -6.08 8.26 -8.68
C LYS A 48 -5.12 9.09 -7.84
N CYS A 49 -3.84 8.77 -7.83
CA CYS A 49 -2.83 9.55 -7.11
C CYS A 49 -2.71 10.97 -7.69
N ARG A 50 -2.69 11.11 -9.03
CA ARG A 50 -2.71 12.43 -9.69
C ARG A 50 -3.96 13.22 -9.35
N GLU A 51 -5.12 12.57 -9.26
CA GLU A 51 -6.37 13.22 -8.81
C GLU A 51 -6.25 13.70 -7.35
N MET A 52 -5.69 12.87 -6.47
CA MET A 52 -5.55 13.16 -5.03
C MET A 52 -4.58 14.30 -4.72
N GLU A 53 -3.60 14.54 -5.59
CA GLU A 53 -2.65 15.65 -5.44
C GLU A 53 -3.34 17.02 -5.35
N HIS A 54 -4.55 17.14 -5.92
CA HIS A 54 -5.32 18.38 -5.92
C HIS A 54 -6.52 18.33 -4.95
N TRP A 55 -6.60 17.32 -4.08
CA TRP A 55 -7.69 17.23 -3.12
C TRP A 55 -7.49 18.19 -1.95
N PRO A 56 -8.57 18.79 -1.43
CA PRO A 56 -8.52 19.47 -0.15
C PRO A 56 -8.18 18.48 0.97
N LEU A 57 -7.53 18.96 2.02
CA LEU A 57 -7.04 18.13 3.12
C LEU A 57 -8.17 17.35 3.81
N GLU A 58 -9.36 17.94 3.89
CA GLU A 58 -10.57 17.35 4.45
C GLU A 58 -10.95 16.07 3.70
N ARG A 59 -10.92 16.11 2.37
CA ARG A 59 -11.24 14.97 1.51
C ARG A 59 -10.20 13.85 1.63
N ILE A 60 -8.92 14.22 1.79
CA ILE A 60 -7.84 13.24 2.05
C ILE A 60 -8.08 12.55 3.40
N ARG A 61 -8.43 13.31 4.45
CA ARG A 61 -8.75 12.76 5.78
C ARG A 61 -9.94 11.82 5.76
N GLU A 62 -11.00 12.16 5.03
CA GLU A 62 -12.17 11.30 4.86
C GLU A 62 -11.81 9.98 4.16
N PHE A 63 -11.01 10.06 3.09
CA PHE A 63 -10.55 8.89 2.35
C PHE A 63 -9.71 7.96 3.23
N GLN A 64 -8.75 8.53 3.97
CA GLN A 64 -7.93 7.79 4.94
C GLN A 64 -8.81 7.14 6.02
N LEU A 65 -9.74 7.90 6.62
CA LEU A 65 -10.64 7.39 7.66
C LEU A 65 -11.48 6.21 7.16
N LYS A 66 -12.01 6.30 5.94
CA LYS A 66 -12.76 5.21 5.30
C LYS A 66 -11.90 3.95 5.13
N GLY A 67 -10.65 4.12 4.70
CA GLY A 67 -9.68 3.03 4.54
C GLY A 67 -9.40 2.33 5.87
N VAL A 68 -9.11 3.11 6.92
CA VAL A 68 -8.79 2.55 8.24
C VAL A 68 -10.00 1.87 8.88
N LYS A 69 -11.20 2.43 8.76
CA LYS A 69 -12.45 1.77 9.21
C LYS A 69 -12.62 0.39 8.58
N ARG A 70 -12.42 0.30 7.25
CA ARG A 70 -12.50 -0.97 6.52
C ARG A 70 -11.46 -1.97 7.02
N MET A 71 -10.22 -1.51 7.22
CA MET A 71 -9.14 -2.35 7.72
C MET A 71 -9.43 -2.88 9.13
N ILE A 72 -9.84 -2.02 10.06
CA ILE A 72 -10.13 -2.44 11.44
C ILE A 72 -11.33 -3.38 11.49
N ARG A 73 -12.38 -3.14 10.70
CA ARG A 73 -13.50 -4.07 10.58
C ARG A 73 -13.02 -5.45 10.10
N HIS A 74 -12.19 -5.47 9.07
CA HIS A 74 -11.61 -6.72 8.56
C HIS A 74 -10.77 -7.44 9.62
N CYS A 75 -9.91 -6.72 10.35
CA CYS A 75 -9.12 -7.28 11.45
C CYS A 75 -9.98 -7.82 12.59
N TYR A 76 -11.05 -7.11 12.96
CA TYR A 76 -11.99 -7.53 14.00
C TYR A 76 -12.71 -8.83 13.63
N ASP A 77 -13.16 -8.94 12.38
CA ASP A 77 -13.96 -10.07 11.90
C ASP A 77 -13.13 -11.31 11.52
N ASN A 78 -11.96 -11.09 10.90
CA ASN A 78 -11.24 -12.16 10.20
C ASN A 78 -9.94 -12.56 10.88
N VAL A 79 -9.38 -11.72 11.78
CA VAL A 79 -8.09 -12.01 12.44
C VAL A 79 -8.33 -12.34 13.92
N PRO A 80 -8.19 -13.62 14.33
CA PRO A 80 -8.54 -14.06 15.68
C PRO A 80 -7.82 -13.29 16.80
N TYR A 81 -6.56 -12.91 16.58
CA TYR A 81 -5.77 -12.14 17.54
C TYR A 81 -6.39 -10.74 17.77
N TYR A 82 -6.56 -9.95 16.70
CA TYR A 82 -7.10 -8.60 16.81
C TYR A 82 -8.55 -8.59 17.27
N GLY A 83 -9.37 -9.54 16.81
CA GLY A 83 -10.74 -9.68 17.29
C GLY A 83 -10.83 -9.96 18.80
N LYS A 84 -9.88 -10.70 19.38
CA LYS A 84 -9.79 -10.92 20.84
C LYS A 84 -9.29 -9.66 21.56
N LEU A 85 -8.22 -9.04 21.05
CA LEU A 85 -7.65 -7.82 21.62
C LEU A 85 -8.68 -6.69 21.66
N PHE A 86 -9.37 -6.42 20.56
CA PHE A 86 -10.38 -5.37 20.46
C PHE A 86 -11.57 -5.62 21.39
N ARG A 87 -12.04 -6.86 21.51
CA ARG A 87 -13.06 -7.22 22.51
C ARG A 87 -12.59 -7.03 23.95
N LYS A 88 -11.33 -7.39 24.25
CA LYS A 88 -10.72 -7.21 25.58
C LYS A 88 -10.65 -5.74 25.99
N ILE A 89 -10.30 -4.85 25.07
CA ILE A 89 -10.22 -3.40 25.33
C ILE A 89 -11.55 -2.66 25.12
N GLY A 90 -12.63 -3.37 24.76
CA GLY A 90 -13.95 -2.78 24.52
C GLY A 90 -14.04 -1.89 23.26
N LEU A 91 -13.14 -2.07 22.29
CA LEU A 91 -13.09 -1.28 21.07
C LEU A 91 -13.97 -1.90 19.99
N LEU A 92 -15.03 -1.20 19.58
CA LEU A 92 -15.83 -1.61 18.42
C LEU A 92 -15.35 -0.88 17.15
N PRO A 93 -15.40 -1.54 15.97
CA PRO A 93 -15.11 -0.88 14.70
C PRO A 93 -15.98 0.35 14.40
N SER A 94 -17.16 0.44 15.04
CA SER A 94 -18.08 1.59 14.96
C SER A 94 -17.53 2.85 15.61
N ASP A 95 -16.66 2.72 16.61
CA ASP A 95 -16.26 3.81 17.50
C ASP A 95 -15.12 4.67 16.91
N ILE A 96 -14.62 4.28 15.74
CA ILE A 96 -13.54 4.97 15.04
C ILE A 96 -14.14 6.14 14.26
N HIS A 97 -14.27 7.30 14.91
CA HIS A 97 -14.81 8.50 14.25
C HIS A 97 -13.72 9.40 13.65
N SER A 98 -12.46 9.25 14.07
CA SER A 98 -11.35 10.06 13.58
C SER A 98 -10.03 9.27 13.53
N LEU A 99 -9.08 9.76 12.73
CA LEU A 99 -7.74 9.17 12.60
C LEU A 99 -6.91 9.28 13.89
N GLY A 100 -7.25 10.22 14.77
CA GLY A 100 -6.61 10.43 16.07
C GLY A 100 -7.30 9.72 17.23
N SER A 101 -8.18 8.73 16.96
CA SER A 101 -8.89 8.04 18.03
C SER A 101 -7.91 7.40 19.02
N ARG A 102 -8.16 7.59 20.31
CA ARG A 102 -7.34 7.07 21.42
C ARG A 102 -7.14 5.54 21.33
N ALA A 103 -8.05 4.85 20.67
CA ALA A 103 -7.98 3.44 20.32
C ALA A 103 -6.65 3.02 19.66
N TYR A 104 -6.09 3.82 18.75
CA TYR A 104 -4.81 3.50 18.10
C TYR A 104 -3.66 3.46 19.11
N CYS A 105 -3.67 4.39 20.06
CA CYS A 105 -2.64 4.47 21.10
C CYS A 105 -2.69 3.28 22.07
N GLU A 106 -3.87 2.73 22.34
CA GLU A 106 -4.03 1.59 23.25
C GLU A 106 -3.59 0.28 22.60
N VAL A 107 -3.89 0.09 21.31
CA VAL A 107 -3.42 -1.08 20.53
C VAL A 107 -1.89 -1.11 20.41
N LEU A 108 -1.24 0.05 20.27
CA LEU A 108 0.22 0.13 20.19
C LEU A 108 0.94 -0.19 21.50
N LYS A 109 0.26 -0.03 22.65
CA LYS A 109 0.82 -0.33 23.98
C LYS A 109 0.80 -1.83 24.32
N GLU A 110 -0.12 -2.59 23.73
CA GLU A 110 -0.23 -4.05 23.94
C GLU A 110 0.66 -4.87 22.98
N LYS A 111 1.64 -4.26 22.29
CA LYS A 111 2.63 -5.02 21.53
C LYS A 111 3.44 -5.92 22.49
N PRO A 112 3.62 -7.22 22.18
CA PRO A 112 4.55 -8.08 22.92
C PRO A 112 6.00 -7.62 22.73
#